data_AF-A0A2V7G3F7-F1
#
_entry.id   AF-A0A2V7G3F7-F1
#
_cell.length_a   1.000
_cell.length_b   1.000
_cell.length_c   1.000
_cell.angle_alpha   90.00
_cell.angle_beta   90.00
_cell.angle_gamma   90.00
#
_symmetry.space_group_name_H-M   'P 1'
#
loop_
_entity.id
_entity.type
_entity.pdbx_description
1 polymer ?
#
loop_
_entity_poly.entity_id
_entity_poly.type
_entity_poly.pdbx_seq_one_letter_code
_entity_poly.pdbx_strand_id
1 'polypeptide(L)'
;MQLNITDHLADALKEALNRAGLPVPESVFWEVPREESHGDYATNVAMTLARQARRAPRAVAEAIVAHFPETPAVDRLEVAGPGFLNVFLTPRWCAEALRHILAAGAGYGTSEAGKGKRYRLEFVSANPTGPLVIVNARAAAVGDALARILRSLGSTVESQYYVNDAGNQVLTLARSVEVRLRQEMGEPVELPPECYQGEYLIDLARDWLARDPAGVRALLALPERERLERLGRRAVGEFVMAQRRVLDAYGTDFDRWVHEAADVRATGLPERAIEALTAAGYTYEQDGALWFRSPEGGDDEDRVLRKSDGELTYFAVDIGFHHFGKFADVDCVIDFLGPDHHGYVARIRAAMEAL
;
A
#
# COMPACT_ATOMS: atom_id res chain seq x y z
N MET A 1 8.07 -23.82 20.08
CA MET A 1 9.52 -23.77 19.86
C MET A 1 9.73 -22.80 18.70
N GLN A 2 10.39 -21.67 18.92
CA GLN A 2 10.69 -20.68 17.87
C GLN A 2 11.49 -21.39 16.76
N LEU A 3 10.97 -21.37 15.54
CA LEU A 3 11.45 -22.20 14.43
C LEU A 3 12.43 -21.49 13.51
N ASN A 4 12.98 -20.36 13.95
CA ASN A 4 13.95 -19.67 13.11
C ASN A 4 15.34 -20.26 13.34
N ILE A 5 15.70 -21.25 12.52
CA ILE A 5 17.02 -21.89 12.57
C ILE A 5 18.15 -20.86 12.47
N THR A 6 17.96 -19.76 11.74
CA THR A 6 18.98 -18.70 11.65
C THR A 6 19.20 -17.98 12.98
N ASP A 7 18.18 -17.87 13.84
CA ASP A 7 18.33 -17.26 15.17
C ASP A 7 19.15 -18.19 16.08
N HIS A 8 18.86 -19.49 16.07
CA HIS A 8 19.68 -20.47 16.80
C HIS A 8 21.12 -20.52 16.29
N LEU A 9 21.34 -20.45 14.97
CA LEU A 9 22.68 -20.38 14.37
C LEU A 9 23.39 -19.07 14.75
N ALA A 10 22.68 -17.95 14.81
CA ALA A 10 23.22 -16.67 15.25
C ALA A 10 23.66 -16.70 16.72
N ASP A 11 22.85 -17.28 17.61
CA ASP A 11 23.19 -17.44 19.03
C ASP A 11 24.41 -18.36 19.22
N ALA A 12 24.43 -19.50 18.52
CA ALA A 12 25.57 -20.43 18.53
C ALA A 12 26.85 -19.77 18.00
N LEU A 13 26.74 -18.93 16.97
CA LEU A 13 27.88 -18.19 16.43
C LEU A 13 28.40 -17.12 17.40
N LYS A 14 27.50 -16.38 18.07
CA LYS A 14 27.88 -15.41 19.10
C LYS A 14 28.55 -16.09 20.29
N GLU A 15 28.07 -17.26 20.70
CA GLU A 15 28.73 -18.07 21.72
C GLU A 15 30.13 -18.53 21.29
N ALA A 16 30.27 -19.00 20.05
CA ALA A 16 31.56 -19.41 19.49
C ALA A 16 32.58 -18.25 19.49
N LEU A 17 32.15 -17.06 19.09
CA LEU A 17 32.96 -15.84 19.12
C LEU A 17 33.41 -15.48 20.55
N ASN A 18 32.49 -15.54 21.52
CA ASN A 18 32.81 -15.30 22.93
C ASN A 18 33.85 -16.30 23.45
N ARG A 19 33.66 -17.60 23.20
CA ARG A 19 34.59 -18.67 23.60
C ARG A 19 35.97 -18.50 22.97
N ALA A 20 36.03 -18.02 21.72
CA ALA A 20 37.27 -17.75 21.00
C ALA A 20 37.95 -16.43 21.38
N GLY A 21 37.36 -15.62 22.29
CA GLY A 21 37.87 -14.30 22.67
C GLY A 21 37.84 -13.29 21.52
N LEU A 22 36.89 -13.43 20.59
CA LEU A 22 36.74 -12.58 19.41
C LEU A 22 35.64 -11.52 19.63
N PRO A 23 35.68 -10.39 18.88
CA PRO A 23 34.61 -9.40 18.93
C PRO A 23 33.26 -10.01 18.53
N VAL A 24 32.20 -9.65 19.26
CA VAL A 24 30.83 -10.13 19.01
C VAL A 24 30.00 -9.02 18.38
N PRO A 25 29.43 -9.21 17.18
CA PRO A 25 28.59 -8.21 16.55
C PRO A 25 27.19 -8.18 17.19
N GLU A 26 26.51 -7.03 17.07
CA GLU A 26 25.12 -6.90 17.53
C GLU A 26 24.18 -7.87 16.80
N SER A 27 24.36 -7.99 15.48
CA SER A 27 23.59 -8.87 14.61
C SER A 27 24.48 -9.79 13.79
N VAL A 28 23.97 -11.00 13.53
CA VAL A 28 24.57 -12.00 12.65
C VAL A 28 23.53 -12.33 11.60
N PHE A 29 23.92 -12.26 10.34
CA PHE A 29 23.04 -12.59 9.23
C PHE A 29 23.48 -13.89 8.58
N TRP A 30 22.50 -14.77 8.34
CA TRP A 30 22.64 -16.01 7.59
C TRP A 30 21.84 -15.87 6.31
N GLU A 31 22.48 -16.18 5.18
CA GLU A 31 21.85 -16.17 3.87
C GLU A 31 21.82 -17.58 3.28
N VAL A 32 20.85 -17.84 2.40
CA VAL A 32 20.84 -19.07 1.59
C VAL A 32 21.83 -18.86 0.43
N PRO A 33 22.91 -19.65 0.33
CA PRO A 33 23.89 -19.49 -0.73
C PRO A 33 23.28 -19.82 -2.10
N ARG A 34 23.83 -19.24 -3.17
CA ARG A 34 23.38 -19.49 -4.55
C ARG A 34 23.69 -20.91 -5.04
N GLU A 35 24.76 -21.51 -4.54
CA GLU A 35 25.22 -22.85 -4.91
C GLU A 35 24.96 -23.80 -3.74
N GLU A 36 24.21 -24.88 -3.97
CA GLU A 36 23.86 -25.87 -2.93
C GLU A 36 25.10 -26.52 -2.30
N SER A 37 26.21 -26.61 -3.03
CA SER A 37 27.49 -27.11 -2.51
C SER A 37 28.11 -26.22 -1.43
N HIS A 38 27.64 -24.98 -1.27
CA HIS A 38 28.06 -24.07 -0.21
C HIS A 38 27.20 -24.16 1.07
N GLY A 39 26.40 -25.22 1.21
CA GLY A 39 25.61 -25.50 2.41
C GLY A 39 24.21 -24.92 2.35
N ASP A 40 23.46 -25.10 3.44
CA ASP A 40 22.08 -24.62 3.57
C ASP A 40 22.03 -23.14 3.94
N TYR A 41 23.01 -22.69 4.73
CA TYR A 41 23.18 -21.30 5.12
C TYR A 41 24.66 -20.90 5.10
N ALA A 42 24.93 -19.64 4.76
CA ALA A 42 26.26 -19.07 4.79
C ALA A 42 26.28 -17.71 5.51
N THR A 43 27.44 -17.33 6.05
CA THR A 43 27.66 -16.00 6.60
C THR A 43 29.08 -15.50 6.31
N ASN A 44 29.21 -14.19 6.11
CA ASN A 44 30.51 -13.51 5.90
C ASN A 44 31.06 -12.87 7.18
N VAL A 45 30.50 -13.17 8.35
CA VAL A 45 30.81 -12.50 9.62
C VAL A 45 32.30 -12.52 9.98
N ALA A 46 33.04 -13.57 9.61
CA ALA A 46 34.48 -13.63 9.87
C ALA A 46 35.25 -12.56 9.07
N MET A 47 34.78 -12.19 7.88
CA MET A 47 35.36 -11.13 7.05
C MET A 47 35.07 -9.75 7.64
N THR A 48 33.86 -9.53 8.15
CA THR A 48 33.49 -8.25 8.76
C THR A 48 34.23 -8.02 10.08
N LEU A 49 34.50 -9.08 10.84
CA LEU A 49 35.20 -9.01 12.13
C LEU A 49 36.73 -9.03 12.03
N ALA A 50 37.30 -9.44 10.90
CA ALA A 50 38.75 -9.63 10.73
C ALA A 50 39.61 -8.44 11.18
N ARG A 51 39.21 -7.22 10.81
CA ARG A 51 39.92 -5.98 11.18
C ARG A 51 39.90 -5.75 12.69
N GLN A 52 38.76 -5.95 13.34
CA GLN A 52 38.60 -5.75 14.78
C GLN A 52 39.34 -6.85 15.56
N ALA A 53 39.27 -8.09 15.06
CA ALA A 53 39.97 -9.23 15.62
C ALA A 53 41.49 -9.21 15.39
N ARG A 54 42.00 -8.31 14.53
CA ARG A 54 43.41 -8.24 14.09
C ARG A 54 43.94 -9.59 13.58
N ARG A 55 43.08 -10.33 12.88
CA ARG A 55 43.35 -11.68 12.35
C ARG A 55 42.91 -11.74 10.90
N ALA A 56 43.52 -12.63 10.11
CA ALA A 56 43.04 -12.92 8.76
C ALA A 56 41.60 -13.46 8.83
N PRO A 57 40.68 -13.09 7.91
CA PRO A 57 39.29 -13.55 7.94
C PRO A 57 39.14 -15.07 8.04
N ARG A 58 39.95 -15.81 7.28
CA ARG A 58 39.97 -17.28 7.35
C ARG A 58 40.33 -17.81 8.74
N ALA A 59 41.31 -17.19 9.41
CA ALA A 59 41.70 -17.57 10.77
C ALA A 59 40.64 -17.21 11.82
N VAL A 60 39.78 -16.21 11.55
CA VAL A 60 38.60 -15.90 12.36
C VAL A 60 37.54 -16.98 12.15
N ALA A 61 37.25 -17.35 10.89
CA ALA A 61 36.29 -18.40 10.56
C ALA A 61 36.68 -19.75 11.16
N GLU A 62 37.95 -20.15 11.05
CA GLU A 62 38.47 -21.39 11.65
C GLU A 62 38.35 -21.37 13.18
N ALA A 63 38.57 -20.22 13.83
CA ALA A 63 38.38 -20.09 15.26
C ALA A 63 36.91 -20.20 15.67
N ILE A 64 35.98 -19.65 14.87
CA ILE A 64 34.54 -19.83 15.08
C ILE A 64 34.18 -21.32 15.00
N VAL A 65 34.60 -22.02 13.94
CA VAL A 65 34.34 -23.46 13.77
C VAL A 65 34.87 -24.27 14.95
N ALA A 66 36.10 -23.98 15.40
CA ALA A 66 36.73 -24.69 16.51
C ALA A 66 36.03 -24.50 17.87
N HIS A 67 35.30 -23.40 18.06
CA HIS A 67 34.61 -23.08 19.31
C HIS A 67 33.08 -23.17 19.20
N PHE A 68 32.57 -23.56 18.03
CA PHE A 68 31.14 -23.64 17.78
C PHE A 68 30.50 -24.69 18.71
N PRO A 69 29.43 -24.34 19.43
CA PRO A 69 28.80 -25.28 20.34
C PRO A 69 28.15 -26.43 19.56
N GLU A 70 28.14 -27.62 20.17
CA GLU A 70 27.40 -28.76 19.63
C GLU A 70 25.93 -28.37 19.47
N THR A 71 25.48 -28.36 18.21
CA THR A 71 24.15 -27.89 17.82
C THR A 71 23.47 -29.02 17.06
N PRO A 72 22.44 -29.69 17.61
CA PRO A 72 21.83 -30.88 16.98
C PRO A 72 21.33 -30.70 15.54
N ALA A 73 21.03 -29.45 15.17
CA ALA A 73 20.59 -29.09 13.83
C ALA A 73 21.74 -29.01 12.80
N VAL A 74 22.99 -28.87 13.24
CA VAL A 74 24.17 -28.69 12.39
C VAL A 74 24.88 -30.02 12.19
N ASP A 75 25.01 -30.44 10.93
CA ASP A 75 25.82 -31.61 10.55
C ASP A 75 27.29 -31.25 10.54
N ARG A 76 27.63 -30.15 9.84
CA ARG A 76 29.01 -29.66 9.74
C ARG A 76 29.07 -28.18 9.38
N LEU A 77 30.21 -27.59 9.72
CA LEU A 77 30.59 -26.24 9.31
C LEU A 77 31.79 -26.33 8.36
N GLU A 78 31.81 -25.51 7.32
CA GLU A 78 32.93 -25.40 6.40
C GLU A 78 33.38 -23.96 6.21
N VAL A 79 34.69 -23.75 6.14
CA VAL A 79 35.28 -22.44 5.82
C VAL A 79 35.62 -22.39 4.34
N ALA A 80 34.86 -21.59 3.59
CA ALA A 80 35.02 -21.42 2.15
C ALA A 80 35.74 -20.10 1.80
N GLY A 81 36.56 -20.16 0.74
CA GLY A 81 37.24 -19.00 0.16
C GLY A 81 37.97 -18.13 1.20
N PRO A 82 37.72 -16.80 1.22
CA PRO A 82 38.42 -15.89 2.11
C PRO A 82 38.01 -16.02 3.59
N GLY A 83 36.91 -16.70 3.93
CA GLY A 83 36.39 -16.78 5.30
C GLY A 83 34.87 -16.81 5.39
N PHE A 84 34.17 -17.30 4.36
CA PHE A 84 32.75 -17.60 4.48
C PHE A 84 32.59 -18.82 5.38
N LEU A 85 31.63 -18.74 6.30
CA LEU A 85 31.25 -19.86 7.14
C LEU A 85 29.95 -20.46 6.59
N ASN A 86 30.06 -21.67 6.05
CA ASN A 86 28.96 -22.44 5.50
C ASN A 86 28.46 -23.43 6.55
N VAL A 87 27.15 -23.55 6.70
CA VAL A 87 26.45 -24.47 7.59
C VAL A 87 25.72 -25.50 6.74
N PHE A 88 25.93 -26.77 7.05
CA PHE A 88 25.13 -27.88 6.54
C PHE A 88 24.28 -28.40 7.68
N LEU A 89 22.98 -28.49 7.46
CA LEU A 89 22.00 -28.96 8.44
C LEU A 89 21.88 -30.49 8.39
N THR A 90 21.52 -31.08 9.53
CA THR A 90 21.35 -32.53 9.59
C THR A 90 20.09 -32.95 8.82
N PRO A 91 20.09 -34.12 8.14
CA PRO A 91 18.88 -34.68 7.55
C PRO A 91 17.73 -34.84 8.55
N ARG A 92 18.09 -35.05 9.83
CA ARG A 92 17.14 -35.11 10.94
C ARG A 92 16.42 -33.79 11.15
N TRP A 93 17.13 -32.65 11.11
CA TRP A 93 16.51 -31.34 11.21
C TRP A 93 15.49 -31.13 10.08
N CYS A 94 15.84 -31.46 8.84
CA CYS A 94 14.91 -31.36 7.70
C CYS A 94 13.65 -32.19 7.91
N ALA A 95 13.79 -33.43 8.41
CA ALA A 95 12.66 -34.31 8.70
C ALA A 95 11.78 -33.76 9.83
N GLU A 96 12.37 -33.18 10.88
CA GLU A 96 11.64 -32.55 11.99
C GLU A 96 10.92 -31.27 11.55
N ALA A 97 11.58 -30.44 10.74
CA ALA A 97 10.98 -29.25 10.13
C ALA A 97 9.76 -29.61 9.28
N LEU A 98 9.88 -30.64 8.42
CA LEU A 98 8.75 -31.12 7.61
C LEU A 98 7.59 -31.62 8.48
N ARG A 99 7.86 -32.38 9.54
CA ARG A 99 6.82 -32.81 10.49
C ARG A 99 6.12 -31.61 11.12
N HIS A 100 6.86 -30.57 11.48
CA HIS A 100 6.26 -29.37 12.03
C HIS A 100 5.39 -28.63 11.01
N ILE A 101 5.85 -28.48 9.76
CA ILE A 101 5.06 -27.88 8.68
C ILE A 101 3.75 -28.64 8.49
N LEU A 102 3.82 -29.97 8.41
CA LEU A 102 2.64 -30.83 8.27
C LEU A 102 1.70 -30.75 9.47
N ALA A 103 2.24 -30.68 10.69
CA ALA A 103 1.44 -30.53 11.91
C ALA A 103 0.76 -29.16 12.01
N ALA A 104 1.43 -28.09 11.56
CA ALA A 104 0.89 -26.73 11.53
C ALA A 104 -0.15 -26.53 10.41
N GLY A 105 -0.04 -27.28 9.31
CA GLY A 105 -0.98 -27.22 8.19
C GLY A 105 -1.11 -25.82 7.61
N ALA A 106 -2.34 -25.34 7.43
CA ALA A 106 -2.62 -23.99 6.93
C ALA A 106 -2.14 -22.86 7.86
N GLY A 107 -1.84 -23.16 9.13
CA GLY A 107 -1.27 -22.21 10.08
C GLY A 107 0.24 -22.05 9.97
N TYR A 108 0.94 -22.86 9.17
CA TYR A 108 2.39 -22.68 8.98
C TYR A 108 2.70 -21.30 8.39
N GLY A 109 3.74 -20.63 8.90
CA GLY A 109 4.11 -19.27 8.50
C GLY A 109 3.26 -18.16 9.13
N THR A 110 2.28 -18.50 9.96
CA THR A 110 1.55 -17.51 10.77
C THR A 110 2.25 -17.26 12.11
N SER A 111 2.06 -16.07 12.69
CA SER A 111 2.56 -15.74 14.03
C SER A 111 1.67 -14.70 14.72
N GLU A 112 1.98 -14.36 15.98
CA GLU A 112 1.37 -13.24 16.71
C GLU A 112 2.33 -12.03 16.83
N ALA A 113 3.38 -11.94 16.00
CA ALA A 113 4.39 -10.89 16.08
C ALA A 113 3.82 -9.47 15.91
N GLY A 114 2.75 -9.35 15.13
CA GLY A 114 2.02 -8.12 14.87
C GLY A 114 0.77 -7.93 15.76
N LYS A 115 0.57 -8.75 16.78
CA LYS A 115 -0.61 -8.68 17.66
C LYS A 115 -0.71 -7.31 18.33
N GLY A 116 -1.92 -6.75 18.32
CA GLY A 116 -2.19 -5.42 18.86
C GLY A 116 -1.75 -4.27 17.97
N LYS A 117 -1.20 -4.54 16.77
CA LYS A 117 -0.96 -3.52 15.75
C LYS A 117 -2.16 -3.43 14.81
N ARG A 118 -2.60 -2.22 14.53
CA ARG A 118 -3.70 -1.88 13.63
C ARG A 118 -3.19 -1.14 12.42
N TYR A 119 -3.48 -1.66 11.24
CA TYR A 119 -3.09 -1.08 9.96
C TYR A 119 -4.34 -0.74 9.14
N ARG A 120 -4.25 0.36 8.41
CA ARG A 120 -5.18 0.71 7.34
C ARG A 120 -4.42 0.81 6.04
N LEU A 121 -4.80 0.01 5.05
CA LEU A 121 -4.14 -0.06 3.75
C LEU A 121 -5.08 0.48 2.69
N GLU A 122 -4.71 1.57 2.01
CA GLU A 122 -5.44 2.06 0.85
C GLU A 122 -4.70 1.69 -0.43
N PHE A 123 -5.37 1.00 -1.36
CA PHE A 123 -4.78 0.61 -2.63
C PHE A 123 -5.81 0.49 -3.76
N VAL A 124 -5.31 0.46 -5.00
CA VAL A 124 -6.09 0.58 -6.25
C VAL A 124 -6.71 1.96 -6.43
N SER A 125 -7.67 2.36 -5.60
CA SER A 125 -8.36 3.67 -5.57
C SER A 125 -8.50 4.35 -6.95
N ALA A 126 -8.89 3.59 -7.97
CA ALA A 126 -8.99 4.10 -9.32
C ALA A 126 -10.25 4.96 -9.45
N ASN A 127 -10.16 6.07 -10.16
CA ASN A 127 -11.30 6.95 -10.38
C ASN A 127 -12.48 6.16 -10.99
N PRO A 128 -13.72 6.38 -10.54
CA PRO A 128 -14.89 5.66 -10.99
C PRO A 128 -15.41 6.18 -12.34
N THR A 129 -14.49 6.48 -13.26
CA THR A 129 -14.77 7.09 -14.57
C THR A 129 -14.49 6.14 -15.72
N GLY A 130 -14.04 4.91 -15.43
CA GLY A 130 -13.75 3.89 -16.43
C GLY A 130 -13.36 2.54 -15.82
N PRO A 131 -13.06 1.55 -16.67
CA PRO A 131 -12.64 0.22 -16.24
C PRO A 131 -11.25 0.23 -15.60
N LEU A 132 -10.94 -0.80 -14.80
CA LEU A 132 -9.59 -1.01 -14.30
C LEU A 132 -8.63 -1.42 -15.43
N VAL A 133 -7.39 -0.94 -15.35
CA VAL A 133 -6.31 -1.28 -16.29
C VAL A 133 -5.21 -2.08 -15.59
N ILE A 134 -4.24 -2.60 -16.35
CA ILE A 134 -3.16 -3.45 -15.83
C ILE A 134 -2.35 -2.81 -14.68
N VAL A 135 -2.24 -1.48 -14.67
CA VAL A 135 -1.57 -0.74 -13.58
C VAL A 135 -2.29 -0.95 -12.25
N ASN A 136 -3.63 -1.02 -12.28
CA ASN A 136 -4.47 -1.26 -11.10
C ASN A 136 -4.29 -2.69 -10.58
N ALA A 137 -4.09 -3.67 -11.47
CA ALA A 137 -3.83 -5.05 -11.09
C ALA A 137 -2.54 -5.19 -10.28
N ARG A 138 -1.49 -4.42 -10.63
CA ARG A 138 -0.25 -4.37 -9.84
C ARG A 138 -0.51 -3.84 -8.43
N ALA A 139 -1.25 -2.73 -8.31
CA ALA A 139 -1.58 -2.15 -7.00
C ALA A 139 -2.43 -3.12 -6.16
N ALA A 140 -3.41 -3.79 -6.78
CA ALA A 140 -4.22 -4.83 -6.16
C ALA A 140 -3.36 -5.98 -5.61
N ALA A 141 -2.48 -6.55 -6.45
CA ALA A 141 -1.65 -7.69 -6.06
C ALA A 141 -0.70 -7.36 -4.89
N VAL A 142 -0.05 -6.18 -4.92
CA VAL A 142 0.91 -5.80 -3.87
C VAL A 142 0.17 -5.41 -2.58
N GLY A 143 -0.89 -4.62 -2.67
CA GLY A 143 -1.67 -4.18 -1.51
C GLY A 143 -2.34 -5.35 -0.79
N ASP A 144 -2.98 -6.25 -1.55
CA ASP A 144 -3.64 -7.43 -1.00
C ASP A 144 -2.62 -8.42 -0.40
N ALA A 145 -1.49 -8.65 -1.06
CA ALA A 145 -0.42 -9.50 -0.52
C ALA A 145 0.13 -8.94 0.80
N LEU A 146 0.36 -7.63 0.89
CA LEU A 146 0.82 -7.00 2.14
C LEU A 146 -0.25 -7.13 3.24
N ALA A 147 -1.53 -6.90 2.92
CA ALA A 147 -2.61 -7.07 3.87
C ALA A 147 -2.67 -8.51 4.42
N ARG A 148 -2.54 -9.52 3.53
CA ARG A 148 -2.50 -10.94 3.92
C ARG A 148 -1.31 -11.27 4.80
N ILE A 149 -0.13 -10.74 4.50
CA ILE A 149 1.09 -10.93 5.32
C ILE A 149 0.91 -10.28 6.70
N LEU A 150 0.41 -9.05 6.78
CA LEU A 150 0.19 -8.39 8.07
C LEU A 150 -0.85 -9.14 8.91
N ARG A 151 -1.94 -9.62 8.30
CA ARG A 151 -2.95 -10.46 8.97
C ARG A 151 -2.36 -11.81 9.42
N SER A 152 -1.49 -12.44 8.62
CA SER A 152 -0.85 -13.71 9.00
C SER A 152 0.13 -13.57 10.16
N LEU A 153 0.64 -12.36 10.41
CA LEU A 153 1.44 -12.00 11.58
C LEU A 153 0.59 -11.59 12.80
N GLY A 154 -0.74 -11.67 12.71
CA GLY A 154 -1.66 -11.40 13.83
C GLY A 154 -2.05 -9.93 14.00
N SER A 155 -1.75 -9.07 13.03
CA SER A 155 -2.21 -7.67 13.04
C SER A 155 -3.66 -7.53 12.61
N THR A 156 -4.34 -6.50 13.13
CA THR A 156 -5.64 -6.07 12.62
C THR A 156 -5.40 -5.20 11.39
N VAL A 157 -5.98 -5.55 10.25
CA VAL A 157 -5.77 -4.84 8.99
C VAL A 157 -7.11 -4.56 8.33
N GLU A 158 -7.36 -3.28 8.03
CA GLU A 158 -8.48 -2.83 7.22
C GLU A 158 -7.98 -2.43 5.82
N SER A 159 -8.40 -3.14 4.78
CA SER A 159 -8.17 -2.74 3.38
C SER A 159 -9.25 -1.79 2.89
N GLN A 160 -8.84 -0.66 2.32
CA GLN A 160 -9.72 0.39 1.83
C GLN A 160 -9.54 0.67 0.34
N TYR A 161 -10.66 0.91 -0.33
CA TYR A 161 -10.72 1.47 -1.67
C TYR A 161 -11.31 2.88 -1.58
N TYR A 162 -10.58 3.90 -2.01
CA TYR A 162 -11.10 5.26 -2.09
C TYR A 162 -11.80 5.52 -3.42
N VAL A 163 -13.09 5.85 -3.36
CA VAL A 163 -13.92 6.19 -4.52
C VAL A 163 -14.02 7.70 -4.62
N ASN A 164 -13.30 8.26 -5.60
CA ASN A 164 -13.39 9.67 -5.94
C ASN A 164 -14.67 9.97 -6.75
N ASP A 165 -15.80 10.06 -6.04
CA ASP A 165 -17.13 10.33 -6.60
C ASP A 165 -17.60 11.77 -6.41
N ALA A 166 -16.66 12.71 -6.26
CA ALA A 166 -16.95 14.12 -6.12
C ALA A 166 -16.16 14.99 -7.13
N GLY A 167 -16.58 16.24 -7.26
CA GLY A 167 -15.87 17.25 -8.06
C GLY A 167 -16.06 17.13 -9.57
N ASN A 168 -15.18 17.81 -10.30
CA ASN A 168 -15.33 18.04 -11.74
C ASN A 168 -15.23 16.77 -12.59
N GLN A 169 -14.52 15.74 -12.13
CA GLN A 169 -14.39 14.50 -12.89
C GLN A 169 -15.75 13.80 -13.07
N VAL A 170 -16.60 13.82 -12.04
CA VAL A 170 -17.96 13.25 -12.13
C VAL A 170 -18.83 14.05 -13.10
N LEU A 171 -18.68 15.37 -13.12
CA LEU A 171 -19.40 16.23 -14.06
C LEU A 171 -18.93 15.97 -15.51
N THR A 172 -17.63 15.83 -15.73
CA THR A 172 -17.06 15.45 -17.03
C THR A 172 -17.57 14.08 -17.47
N LEU A 173 -17.65 13.11 -16.55
CA LEU A 173 -18.23 11.79 -16.82
C LEU A 173 -19.70 11.89 -17.23
N ALA A 174 -20.50 12.65 -16.47
CA ALA A 174 -21.91 12.86 -16.78
C ALA A 174 -22.12 13.44 -18.18
N ARG A 175 -21.34 14.45 -18.56
CA ARG A 175 -21.38 15.05 -19.91
C ARG A 175 -20.98 14.06 -20.98
N SER A 176 -19.94 13.27 -20.72
CA SER A 176 -19.46 12.24 -21.65
C SER A 176 -20.55 11.20 -21.92
N VAL A 177 -21.20 10.71 -20.84
CA VAL A 177 -22.31 9.77 -20.93
C VAL A 177 -23.53 10.39 -21.62
N GLU A 178 -23.88 11.64 -21.34
CA GLU A 178 -24.96 12.34 -22.03
C GLU A 178 -24.76 12.33 -23.55
N VAL A 179 -23.56 12.71 -24.00
CA VAL A 179 -23.25 12.74 -25.43
C VAL A 179 -23.32 11.34 -26.04
N ARG A 180 -22.77 10.32 -25.38
CA ARG A 180 -22.84 8.94 -25.89
C ARG A 180 -24.27 8.42 -25.96
N LEU A 181 -25.14 8.73 -24.99
CA LEU A 181 -26.56 8.37 -25.04
C LEU A 181 -27.27 9.03 -26.22
N ARG A 182 -27.02 10.33 -26.47
CA ARG A 182 -27.58 11.05 -27.61
C ARG A 182 -27.10 10.49 -28.95
N GLN A 183 -25.82 10.17 -29.07
CA GLN A 183 -25.25 9.51 -30.26
C GLN A 183 -25.91 8.16 -30.53
N GLU A 184 -26.06 7.31 -29.51
CA GLU A 184 -26.73 6.00 -29.65
C GLU A 184 -28.24 6.11 -29.90
N MET A 185 -28.85 7.25 -29.58
CA MET A 185 -30.22 7.59 -30.00
C MET A 185 -30.32 8.17 -31.42
N GLY A 186 -29.18 8.33 -32.12
CA GLY A 186 -29.11 8.83 -33.49
C GLY A 186 -29.04 10.35 -33.64
N GLU A 187 -28.79 11.09 -32.54
CA GLU A 187 -28.59 12.54 -32.60
C GLU A 187 -27.18 12.87 -33.12
N PRO A 188 -27.02 13.85 -34.03
CA PRO A 188 -25.72 14.24 -34.57
C PRO A 188 -24.98 15.18 -33.60
N VAL A 189 -24.55 14.64 -32.46
CA VAL A 189 -23.81 15.37 -31.41
C VAL A 189 -22.34 14.95 -31.42
N GLU A 190 -21.44 15.92 -31.46
CA GLU A 190 -19.99 15.68 -31.36
C GLU A 190 -19.56 15.56 -29.89
N LEU A 191 -18.59 14.68 -29.62
CA LEU A 191 -18.02 14.53 -28.28
C LEU A 191 -16.95 15.60 -28.05
N PRO A 192 -17.13 16.53 -27.09
CA PRO A 192 -16.14 17.56 -26.83
C PRO A 192 -14.79 16.98 -26.37
N PRO A 193 -13.64 17.59 -26.71
CA PRO A 193 -12.31 17.07 -26.34
C PRO A 193 -12.08 16.91 -24.83
N GLU A 194 -12.72 17.74 -24.01
CA GLU A 194 -12.64 17.72 -22.55
C GLU A 194 -13.40 16.55 -21.92
N CYS A 195 -14.30 15.90 -22.67
CA CYS A 195 -15.01 14.72 -22.23
C CYS A 195 -14.12 13.48 -22.26
N TYR A 196 -14.49 12.45 -21.51
CA TYR A 196 -13.84 11.15 -21.59
C TYR A 196 -14.11 10.51 -22.96
N GLN A 197 -13.04 10.16 -23.67
CA GLN A 197 -13.09 9.69 -25.05
C GLN A 197 -13.25 8.16 -25.18
N GLY A 198 -13.18 7.42 -24.06
CA GLY A 198 -13.10 5.96 -24.07
C GLY A 198 -14.31 5.27 -24.70
N GLU A 199 -14.05 4.22 -25.48
CA GLU A 199 -15.08 3.42 -26.15
C GLU A 199 -16.01 2.70 -25.16
N TYR A 200 -15.53 2.41 -23.95
CA TYR A 200 -16.35 1.81 -22.87
C TYR A 200 -17.59 2.65 -22.51
N LEU A 201 -17.61 3.95 -22.81
CA LEU A 201 -18.79 4.81 -22.61
C LEU A 201 -19.87 4.58 -23.68
N ILE A 202 -19.48 4.14 -24.87
CA ILE A 202 -20.40 3.74 -25.93
C ILE A 202 -21.13 2.47 -25.48
N ASP A 203 -20.39 1.50 -24.96
CA ASP A 203 -20.96 0.25 -24.44
C ASP A 203 -21.89 0.51 -23.24
N LEU A 204 -21.50 1.40 -22.34
CA LEU A 204 -22.35 1.85 -21.22
C LEU A 204 -23.65 2.48 -21.72
N ALA A 205 -23.58 3.37 -22.70
CA ALA A 205 -24.75 4.04 -23.28
C ALA A 205 -25.70 3.05 -23.95
N ARG A 206 -25.16 2.10 -24.73
CA ARG A 206 -25.92 1.00 -25.35
C ARG A 206 -26.62 0.14 -24.32
N ASP A 207 -25.91 -0.26 -23.28
CA ASP A 207 -26.47 -1.08 -22.20
C ASP A 207 -27.61 -0.34 -21.47
N TRP A 208 -27.45 0.94 -21.17
CA TRP A 208 -28.51 1.74 -20.54
C TRP A 208 -29.76 1.86 -21.41
N LEU A 209 -29.58 2.14 -22.71
CA LEU A 209 -30.68 2.21 -23.67
C LEU A 209 -31.35 0.86 -23.88
N ALA A 210 -30.61 -0.25 -23.86
CA ALA A 210 -31.16 -1.59 -23.99
C ALA A 210 -31.98 -1.99 -22.76
N ARG A 211 -31.53 -1.63 -21.56
CA ARG A 211 -32.21 -1.96 -20.28
C ARG A 211 -33.44 -1.10 -20.03
N ASP A 212 -33.36 0.20 -20.30
CA ASP A 212 -34.43 1.16 -19.99
C ASP A 212 -34.46 2.36 -20.95
N PRO A 213 -34.93 2.17 -22.20
CA PRO A 213 -34.97 3.25 -23.18
C PRO A 213 -35.88 4.42 -22.76
N ALA A 214 -37.00 4.12 -22.08
CA ALA A 214 -37.95 5.15 -21.65
C ALA A 214 -37.37 6.00 -20.51
N GLY A 215 -36.74 5.37 -19.52
CA GLY A 215 -36.08 6.08 -18.43
C GLY A 215 -34.88 6.89 -18.89
N VAL A 216 -34.10 6.42 -19.88
CA VAL A 216 -33.04 7.23 -20.49
C VAL A 216 -33.61 8.50 -21.13
N ARG A 217 -34.69 8.40 -21.90
CA ARG A 217 -35.35 9.59 -22.50
C ARG A 217 -35.86 10.55 -21.43
N ALA A 218 -36.48 10.03 -20.37
CA ALA A 218 -36.94 10.85 -19.25
C ALA A 218 -35.77 11.56 -18.54
N LEU A 219 -34.65 10.86 -18.35
CA LEU A 219 -33.44 11.40 -17.75
C LEU A 219 -32.84 12.54 -18.59
N LEU A 220 -32.80 12.38 -19.91
CA LEU A 220 -32.30 13.41 -20.83
C LEU A 220 -33.19 14.65 -20.93
N ALA A 221 -34.49 14.51 -20.62
CA ALA A 221 -35.46 15.60 -20.61
C ALA A 221 -35.42 16.46 -19.34
N LEU A 222 -34.66 16.06 -18.31
CA LEU A 222 -34.52 16.84 -17.08
C LEU A 222 -33.73 18.16 -17.31
N PRO A 223 -33.92 19.17 -16.45
CA PRO A 223 -33.08 20.36 -16.44
C PRO A 223 -31.60 19.98 -16.31
N GLU A 224 -30.72 20.72 -16.99
CA GLU A 224 -29.30 20.36 -17.15
C GLU A 224 -28.62 19.96 -15.82
N ARG A 225 -28.81 20.77 -14.78
CA ARG A 225 -28.21 20.49 -13.46
C ARG A 225 -28.65 19.14 -12.89
N GLU A 226 -29.95 18.87 -12.88
CA GLU A 226 -30.49 17.62 -12.34
C GLU A 226 -30.13 16.42 -13.24
N ARG A 227 -30.13 16.63 -14.56
CA ARG A 227 -29.73 15.64 -15.55
C ARG A 227 -28.29 15.19 -15.33
N LEU A 228 -27.35 16.13 -15.27
CA LEU A 228 -25.92 15.81 -15.12
C LEU A 228 -25.63 15.17 -13.76
N GLU A 229 -26.26 15.62 -12.68
CA GLU A 229 -26.12 14.99 -11.37
C GLU A 229 -26.55 13.52 -11.39
N ARG A 230 -27.74 13.24 -11.94
CA ARG A 230 -28.28 11.87 -12.01
C ARG A 230 -27.48 10.97 -12.96
N LEU A 231 -27.06 11.49 -14.12
CA LEU A 231 -26.19 10.78 -15.06
C LEU A 231 -24.85 10.42 -14.41
N GLY A 232 -24.20 11.39 -13.78
CA GLY A 232 -22.92 11.20 -13.09
C GLY A 232 -23.02 10.16 -11.99
N ARG A 233 -23.99 10.30 -11.08
CA ARG A 233 -24.20 9.33 -9.98
C ARG A 233 -24.45 7.91 -10.50
N ARG A 234 -25.29 7.76 -11.54
CA ARG A 234 -25.57 6.45 -12.13
C ARG A 234 -24.33 5.85 -12.79
N ALA A 235 -23.58 6.64 -13.55
CA ALA A 235 -22.35 6.19 -14.22
C ALA A 235 -21.28 5.77 -13.20
N VAL A 236 -21.03 6.59 -12.18
CA VAL A 236 -20.12 6.26 -11.07
C VAL A 236 -20.52 4.93 -10.41
N GLY A 237 -21.81 4.75 -10.10
CA GLY A 237 -22.32 3.52 -9.50
C GLY A 237 -22.04 2.28 -10.36
N GLU A 238 -22.28 2.36 -11.67
CA GLU A 238 -21.99 1.25 -12.61
C GLU A 238 -20.50 0.94 -12.68
N PHE A 239 -19.63 1.96 -12.76
CA PHE A 239 -18.18 1.75 -12.79
C PHE A 239 -17.67 1.17 -11.48
N VAL A 240 -18.08 1.68 -10.32
CA VAL A 240 -17.68 1.11 -9.02
C VAL A 240 -18.10 -0.35 -8.91
N MET A 241 -19.32 -0.70 -9.33
CA MET A 241 -19.78 -2.09 -9.33
C MET A 241 -19.02 -2.97 -10.32
N ALA A 242 -18.66 -2.46 -11.49
CA ALA A 242 -17.82 -3.18 -12.45
C ALA A 242 -16.40 -3.39 -11.90
N GLN A 243 -15.80 -2.37 -11.30
CA GLN A 243 -14.47 -2.42 -10.68
C GLN A 243 -14.43 -3.44 -9.55
N ARG A 244 -15.44 -3.45 -8.67
CA ARG A 244 -15.63 -4.48 -7.62
C ARG A 244 -15.60 -5.89 -8.21
N ARG A 245 -16.46 -6.18 -9.20
CA ARG A 245 -16.52 -7.51 -9.84
C ARG A 245 -15.18 -7.94 -10.42
N VAL A 246 -14.43 -7.00 -11.02
CA VAL A 246 -13.09 -7.29 -11.56
C VAL A 246 -12.11 -7.62 -10.44
N LEU A 247 -12.13 -6.88 -9.32
CA LEU A 247 -11.25 -7.12 -8.17
C LEU A 247 -11.58 -8.43 -7.45
N ASP A 248 -12.86 -8.72 -7.25
CA ASP A 248 -13.32 -9.99 -6.67
C ASP A 248 -12.85 -11.17 -7.54
N ALA A 249 -13.01 -11.07 -8.86
CA ALA A 249 -12.53 -12.08 -9.81
C ALA A 249 -11.00 -12.19 -9.86
N TYR A 250 -10.29 -11.10 -9.55
CA TYR A 250 -8.83 -11.06 -9.41
C TYR A 250 -8.36 -11.65 -8.07
N GLY A 251 -9.26 -11.88 -7.11
CA GLY A 251 -8.96 -12.41 -5.78
C GLY A 251 -8.55 -11.33 -4.78
N THR A 252 -8.94 -10.07 -5.02
CA THR A 252 -8.66 -8.93 -4.15
C THR A 252 -9.95 -8.39 -3.57
N ASP A 253 -10.07 -8.45 -2.24
CA ASP A 253 -11.23 -7.98 -1.49
C ASP A 253 -10.88 -6.76 -0.63
N PHE A 254 -11.86 -5.89 -0.41
CA PHE A 254 -11.72 -4.70 0.42
C PHE A 254 -12.73 -4.72 1.56
N ASP A 255 -12.25 -4.41 2.77
CA ASP A 255 -13.10 -4.29 3.97
C ASP A 255 -14.02 -3.06 3.87
N ARG A 256 -13.51 -1.96 3.31
CA ARG A 256 -14.28 -0.72 3.17
C ARG A 256 -14.07 -0.06 1.81
N TRP A 257 -15.15 0.47 1.26
CA TRP A 257 -15.11 1.39 0.13
C TRP A 257 -15.56 2.75 0.63
N VAL A 258 -14.67 3.73 0.55
CA VAL A 258 -14.87 5.07 1.10
C VAL A 258 -15.24 6.00 -0.05
N HIS A 259 -16.41 6.61 0.02
CA HIS A 259 -16.90 7.53 -0.99
C HIS A 259 -16.58 8.98 -0.60
N GLU A 260 -15.81 9.69 -1.43
CA GLU A 260 -15.41 11.07 -1.16
C GLU A 260 -16.62 11.97 -0.82
N ALA A 261 -17.69 11.87 -1.60
CA ALA A 261 -18.87 12.70 -1.41
C ALA A 261 -19.55 12.45 -0.06
N ALA A 262 -19.77 11.18 0.29
CA ALA A 262 -20.59 10.80 1.43
C ALA A 262 -19.80 10.61 2.73
N ASP A 263 -18.63 9.99 2.66
CA ASP A 263 -17.83 9.64 3.85
C ASP A 263 -16.85 10.74 4.27
N VAL A 264 -16.44 11.62 3.33
CA VAL A 264 -15.40 12.64 3.59
C VAL A 264 -15.97 14.05 3.57
N ARG A 265 -16.58 14.47 2.46
CA ARG A 265 -17.08 15.84 2.30
C ARG A 265 -18.33 16.07 3.14
N ALA A 266 -19.33 15.21 3.03
CA ALA A 266 -20.60 15.38 3.77
C ALA A 266 -20.43 15.29 5.29
N THR A 267 -19.36 14.67 5.78
CA THR A 267 -19.01 14.57 7.21
C THR A 267 -18.14 15.72 7.71
N GLY A 268 -17.77 16.66 6.82
CA GLY A 268 -17.02 17.88 7.16
C GLY A 268 -15.56 17.64 7.55
N LEU A 269 -14.96 16.51 7.15
CA LEU A 269 -13.54 16.24 7.46
C LEU A 269 -12.59 17.32 6.91
N PRO A 270 -12.77 17.82 5.67
CA PRO A 270 -11.89 18.85 5.11
C PRO A 270 -11.94 20.16 5.91
N GLU A 271 -13.14 20.60 6.31
CA GLU A 271 -13.33 21.80 7.11
C GLU A 271 -12.68 21.67 8.48
N ARG A 272 -12.87 20.51 9.14
CA ARG A 272 -12.22 20.22 10.43
C ARG A 272 -10.69 20.26 10.34
N ALA A 273 -10.11 19.79 9.24
CA ALA A 273 -8.66 19.88 9.02
C ALA A 273 -8.18 21.31 8.84
N ILE A 274 -8.92 22.11 8.07
CA ILE A 274 -8.63 23.54 7.92
C ILE A 274 -8.68 24.24 9.28
N GLU A 275 -9.72 24.01 10.08
CA GLU A 275 -9.85 24.60 11.41
C GLU A 275 -8.68 24.22 12.33
N ALA A 276 -8.27 22.95 12.33
CA ALA A 276 -7.14 22.48 13.12
C ALA A 276 -5.81 23.10 12.68
N LEU A 277 -5.55 23.16 11.36
CA LEU A 277 -4.36 23.82 10.80
C LEU A 277 -4.33 25.32 11.11
N THR A 278 -5.49 26.00 11.03
CA THR A 278 -5.61 27.42 11.39
C THR A 278 -5.33 27.64 12.87
N ALA A 279 -5.89 26.80 13.75
CA ALA A 279 -5.62 26.86 15.18
C ALA A 279 -4.14 26.63 15.52
N ALA A 280 -3.45 25.77 14.74
CA ALA A 280 -2.02 25.51 14.87
C ALA A 280 -1.12 26.60 14.22
N GLY A 281 -1.70 27.60 13.54
CA GLY A 281 -0.95 28.71 12.94
C GLY A 281 -0.33 28.40 11.57
N TYR A 282 -0.73 27.29 10.94
CA TYR A 282 -0.24 26.83 9.63
C TYR A 282 -1.10 27.27 8.44
N THR A 283 -1.92 28.30 8.61
CA THR A 283 -2.71 28.86 7.49
C THR A 283 -2.57 30.37 7.39
N TYR A 284 -2.71 30.90 6.18
CA TYR A 284 -2.78 32.35 5.92
C TYR A 284 -3.64 32.64 4.69
N GLU A 285 -4.16 33.86 4.59
CA GLU A 285 -4.90 34.31 3.41
C GLU A 285 -3.99 35.09 2.47
N GLN A 286 -4.09 34.81 1.17
CA GLN A 286 -3.41 35.55 0.11
C GLN A 286 -4.23 35.47 -1.17
N ASP A 287 -4.40 36.62 -1.86
CA ASP A 287 -5.12 36.74 -3.13
C ASP A 287 -6.58 36.21 -3.07
N GLY A 288 -7.21 36.35 -1.91
CA GLY A 288 -8.58 35.87 -1.64
C GLY A 288 -8.68 34.34 -1.43
N ALA A 289 -7.57 33.61 -1.44
CA ALA A 289 -7.51 32.18 -1.17
C ALA A 289 -6.92 31.90 0.22
N LEU A 290 -7.28 30.76 0.81
CA LEU A 290 -6.68 30.25 2.04
C LEU A 290 -5.56 29.26 1.70
N TRP A 291 -4.38 29.52 2.24
CA TRP A 291 -3.17 28.76 2.00
C TRP A 291 -2.73 28.00 3.25
N PHE A 292 -2.20 26.81 3.05
CA PHE A 292 -1.40 26.05 4.01
C PHE A 292 0.05 26.52 3.94
N ARG A 293 0.58 26.93 5.09
CA ARG A 293 1.99 27.24 5.29
C ARG A 293 2.74 25.94 5.61
N SER A 294 3.58 25.50 4.70
CA SER A 294 4.41 24.32 4.89
C SER A 294 5.42 24.55 6.03
N PRO A 295 5.56 23.63 7.01
CA PRO A 295 6.60 23.69 8.02
C PRO A 295 8.02 23.66 7.42
N GLU A 296 9.02 24.16 8.15
CA GLU A 296 10.42 24.05 7.72
C GLU A 296 10.84 22.59 7.56
N GLY A 297 11.34 22.22 6.37
CA GLY A 297 11.70 20.85 6.03
C GLY A 297 10.53 19.97 5.56
N GLY A 298 9.33 20.55 5.39
CA GLY A 298 8.13 19.90 4.84
C GLY A 298 8.09 19.88 3.31
N ASP A 299 6.97 20.34 2.73
CA ASP A 299 6.81 20.53 1.28
C ASP A 299 7.57 21.78 0.80
N ASP A 300 8.00 21.76 -0.47
CA ASP A 300 8.81 22.83 -1.08
C ASP A 300 8.02 24.13 -1.31
N GLU A 301 6.69 24.08 -1.24
CA GLU A 301 5.80 25.20 -1.52
C GLU A 301 4.58 25.20 -0.59
N ASP A 302 4.08 26.39 -0.30
CA ASP A 302 2.77 26.58 0.33
C ASP A 302 1.65 26.18 -0.64
N ARG A 303 0.55 25.62 -0.11
CA ARG A 303 -0.51 25.01 -0.92
C ARG A 303 -1.87 25.63 -0.64
N VAL A 304 -2.64 25.89 -1.69
CA VAL A 304 -4.02 26.37 -1.55
C VAL A 304 -4.89 25.27 -0.90
N LEU A 305 -5.55 25.60 0.20
CA LEU A 305 -6.58 24.77 0.85
C LEU A 305 -7.98 25.14 0.34
N ARG A 306 -8.24 26.43 0.18
CA ARG A 306 -9.51 26.96 -0.33
C ARG A 306 -9.24 28.05 -1.36
N LYS A 307 -9.83 27.91 -2.54
CA LYS A 307 -9.73 28.88 -3.63
C LYS A 307 -10.52 30.16 -3.31
N SER A 308 -10.31 31.20 -4.12
CA SER A 308 -11.02 32.49 -3.97
C SER A 308 -12.52 32.44 -4.26
N ASP A 309 -12.99 31.43 -4.99
CA ASP A 309 -14.42 31.14 -5.17
C ASP A 309 -15.06 30.37 -4.00
N GLY A 310 -14.26 30.03 -2.98
CA GLY A 310 -14.68 29.28 -1.80
C GLY A 310 -14.59 27.76 -1.94
N GLU A 311 -14.26 27.22 -3.11
CA GLU A 311 -14.10 25.77 -3.30
C GLU A 311 -12.87 25.24 -2.57
N LEU A 312 -13.02 24.06 -1.95
CA LEU A 312 -11.92 23.32 -1.37
C LEU A 312 -11.09 22.61 -2.45
N THR A 313 -9.78 22.60 -2.27
CA THR A 313 -8.86 21.84 -3.14
C THR A 313 -8.88 20.36 -2.79
N TYR A 314 -8.42 19.51 -3.71
CA TYR A 314 -8.18 18.08 -3.42
C TYR A 314 -7.22 17.90 -2.24
N PHE A 315 -6.25 18.81 -2.09
CA PHE A 315 -5.32 18.77 -0.97
C PHE A 315 -6.03 18.97 0.38
N ALA A 316 -6.93 19.94 0.51
CA ALA A 316 -7.71 20.10 1.74
C ALA A 316 -8.57 18.87 2.07
N VAL A 317 -9.14 18.24 1.04
CA VAL A 317 -9.94 17.01 1.20
C VAL A 317 -9.08 15.85 1.69
N ASP A 318 -7.91 15.68 1.09
CA ASP A 318 -6.99 14.61 1.47
C ASP A 318 -6.43 14.80 2.87
N ILE A 319 -6.10 16.03 3.31
CA ILE A 319 -5.68 16.27 4.70
C ILE A 319 -6.79 15.85 5.68
N GLY A 320 -8.03 16.30 5.43
CA GLY A 320 -9.18 15.94 6.24
C GLY A 320 -9.38 14.43 6.31
N PHE A 321 -9.32 13.77 5.17
CA PHE A 321 -9.47 12.32 5.12
C PHE A 321 -8.31 11.58 5.78
N HIS A 322 -7.06 11.99 5.57
CA HIS A 322 -5.91 11.32 6.20
C HIS A 322 -5.96 11.45 7.72
N HIS A 323 -6.06 12.67 8.25
CA HIS A 323 -5.97 12.90 9.69
C HIS A 323 -7.19 12.37 10.45
N PHE A 324 -8.41 12.77 10.03
CA PHE A 324 -9.64 12.42 10.76
C PHE A 324 -10.34 11.16 10.26
N GLY A 325 -10.01 10.68 9.05
CA GLY A 325 -10.53 9.44 8.50
C GLY A 325 -9.57 8.28 8.69
N LYS A 326 -8.38 8.36 8.08
CA LYS A 326 -7.43 7.24 8.00
C LYS A 326 -6.66 7.00 9.29
N PHE A 327 -6.17 8.03 9.98
CA PHE A 327 -5.37 7.87 11.20
C PHE A 327 -6.19 7.70 12.47
N ALA A 328 -7.52 7.85 12.40
CA ALA A 328 -8.39 7.98 13.58
C ALA A 328 -8.27 6.85 14.61
N ASP A 329 -8.20 5.59 14.16
CA ASP A 329 -8.34 4.40 15.01
C ASP A 329 -7.31 3.30 14.68
N VAL A 330 -6.21 3.67 14.02
CA VAL A 330 -5.15 2.74 13.62
C VAL A 330 -3.78 3.27 14.00
N ASP A 331 -2.79 2.38 14.07
CA ASP A 331 -1.42 2.74 14.46
C ASP A 331 -0.55 3.07 13.24
N CYS A 332 -0.96 2.63 12.05
CA CYS A 332 -0.25 2.86 10.81
C CYS A 332 -1.21 2.90 9.62
N VAL A 333 -1.04 3.91 8.76
CA VAL A 333 -1.69 4.02 7.45
C VAL A 333 -0.65 3.73 6.37
N ILE A 334 -1.00 2.89 5.40
CA ILE A 334 -0.15 2.55 4.26
C ILE A 334 -0.93 2.86 2.98
N ASP A 335 -0.49 3.87 2.25
CA ASP A 335 -1.11 4.30 0.99
C ASP A 335 -0.29 3.85 -0.21
N PHE A 336 -0.94 3.18 -1.15
CA PHE A 336 -0.34 2.78 -2.42
C PHE A 336 -0.65 3.83 -3.48
N LEU A 337 0.26 4.79 -3.64
CA LEU A 337 0.13 5.86 -4.62
C LEU A 337 0.76 5.47 -5.97
N GLY A 338 0.16 5.97 -7.05
CA GLY A 338 0.73 5.85 -8.39
C GLY A 338 2.04 6.63 -8.53
N PRO A 339 2.93 6.27 -9.48
CA PRO A 339 4.22 6.91 -9.68
C PRO A 339 4.12 8.41 -10.02
N ASP A 340 2.95 8.90 -10.43
CA ASP A 340 2.74 10.32 -10.75
C ASP A 340 2.58 11.18 -9.48
N HIS A 341 2.56 10.57 -8.29
CA HIS A 341 2.28 11.23 -7.01
C HIS A 341 3.53 11.46 -6.13
N HIS A 342 4.76 11.35 -6.67
CA HIS A 342 5.98 11.52 -5.85
C HIS A 342 6.04 12.88 -5.12
N GLY A 343 5.64 13.98 -5.78
CA GLY A 343 5.54 15.30 -5.15
C GLY A 343 4.32 15.48 -4.24
N TYR A 344 3.41 14.50 -4.21
CA TYR A 344 2.23 14.51 -3.34
C TYR A 344 2.51 13.94 -1.94
N VAL A 345 3.53 13.09 -1.81
CA VAL A 345 3.89 12.50 -0.52
C VAL A 345 4.41 13.55 0.45
N ALA A 346 5.28 14.46 -0.01
CA ALA A 346 5.87 15.51 0.82
C ALA A 346 4.81 16.44 1.44
N ARG A 347 3.83 16.88 0.64
CA ARG A 347 2.75 17.76 1.12
C ARG A 347 1.81 17.11 2.12
N ILE A 348 1.46 15.85 1.92
CA ILE A 348 0.60 15.13 2.88
C ILE A 348 1.38 14.93 4.18
N ARG A 349 2.66 14.54 4.10
CA ARG A 349 3.52 14.44 5.29
C ARG A 349 3.61 15.76 6.05
N ALA A 350 3.90 16.86 5.35
CA ALA A 350 3.99 18.20 5.95
C ALA A 350 2.68 18.59 6.66
N ALA A 351 1.52 18.31 6.06
CA ALA A 351 0.23 18.56 6.69
C ALA A 351 -0.04 17.65 7.90
N MET A 352 0.41 16.40 7.88
CA MET A 352 0.27 15.49 9.03
C MET A 352 1.25 15.83 10.17
N GLU A 353 2.40 16.45 9.89
CA GLU A 353 3.32 16.95 10.91
C GLU A 353 2.83 18.26 11.55
N ALA A 354 2.06 19.04 10.80
CA ALA A 354 1.44 20.27 11.27
C ALA A 354 0.21 20.05 12.17
N LEU A 355 -0.41 18.86 12.12
CA LEU A 355 -1.58 18.44 12.89
C LEU A 355 -1.20 17.49 14.03
#